data_AF-A0A1X9T4L5-F1
#
_entry.id   AF-A0A1X9T4L5-F1
#
_cell.length_a   1.000
_cell.length_b   1.000
_cell.length_c   1.000
_cell.angle_alpha   90.00
_cell.angle_beta   90.00
_cell.angle_gamma   90.00
#
_symmetry.space_group_name_H-M   'P 1'
#
loop_
_entity.id
_entity.type
_entity.pdbx_description
1 polymer ?
#
loop_
_entity_poly.entity_id
_entity_poly.type
_entity_poly.pdbx_seq_one_letter_code
_entity_poly.pdbx_strand_id
1 'polypeptide(L)'
;MSTSFPGIGIVVATPLDTLTTINSHYIGFEDRDVFNAEDGDGHKSERLFWIKNIDSKQMLLKIGESNFFSLQRVFLSYYEASTKLGHFWAHQIPENIKNNTDHITMHEIAGELDNHIIDLHDSGALTYAKYIYTGTEKKFMEPNPFQEYLWATHTTELLQSFQVNAFTHPIIEERSMFISSYLFKGAMVKKEISAVLYELASLQSYTQGDFIKKISNILEIIEKDFKRNKEQYLQLSDSPEGPEVNRLVNLLINEVSKAKRQYFYGIFNAADLLGPYSRHGSDEIQKINGINTKTNLSYTQILDDWKKNNLLPSDENFMKVFNIWYFTTIYLALNWLRLPHFDRRL
;
A
#
# COMPACT_ATOMS: atom_id res chain seq x y z
N MET A 1 -1.82 -22.86 -23.10
CA MET A 1 -2.51 -21.88 -23.97
C MET A 1 -1.53 -20.75 -24.24
N SER A 2 -1.23 -20.44 -25.51
CA SER A 2 -0.28 -19.37 -25.85
C SER A 2 -0.87 -18.01 -25.52
N THR A 3 -0.37 -17.33 -24.49
CA THR A 3 -0.68 -15.93 -24.23
C THR A 3 0.02 -15.09 -25.30
N SER A 4 -0.73 -14.65 -26.30
CA SER A 4 -0.27 -13.65 -27.25
C SER A 4 0.11 -12.39 -26.49
N PHE A 5 1.37 -11.97 -26.63
CA PHE A 5 1.89 -10.73 -26.08
C PHE A 5 1.03 -9.56 -26.59
N PRO A 6 0.40 -8.73 -25.72
CA PRO A 6 -0.55 -7.71 -26.16
C PRO A 6 0.14 -6.54 -26.87
N GLY A 7 1.46 -6.41 -26.72
CA GLY A 7 2.26 -5.38 -27.35
C GLY A 7 2.04 -3.96 -26.81
N ILE A 8 1.25 -3.76 -25.75
CA ILE A 8 0.99 -2.43 -25.16
C ILE A 8 1.03 -2.53 -23.64
N GLY A 9 1.70 -1.58 -22.99
CA GLY A 9 1.85 -1.57 -21.53
C GLY A 9 2.83 -0.50 -21.06
N ILE A 10 3.25 -0.59 -19.79
CA ILE A 10 4.34 0.21 -19.24
C ILE A 10 5.62 -0.62 -19.20
N VAL A 11 6.73 0.04 -19.48
CA VAL A 11 8.05 -0.57 -19.39
C VAL A 11 8.57 -0.37 -17.97
N VAL A 12 8.89 -1.47 -17.32
CA VAL A 12 9.44 -1.52 -15.97
C VAL A 12 10.91 -1.90 -16.09
N ALA A 13 11.81 -1.00 -15.70
CA ALA A 13 13.21 -1.36 -15.56
C ALA A 13 13.39 -2.11 -14.23
N THR A 14 13.73 -3.38 -14.30
CA THR A 14 13.90 -4.23 -13.12
C THR A 14 14.90 -5.35 -13.41
N PRO A 15 15.78 -5.70 -12.46
CA PRO A 15 16.63 -6.88 -12.59
C PRO A 15 15.86 -8.19 -12.35
N LEU A 16 14.56 -8.13 -12.04
CA LEU A 16 13.74 -9.30 -11.75
C LEU A 16 13.29 -10.00 -13.06
N ASP A 17 13.45 -11.33 -13.11
CA ASP A 17 13.03 -12.16 -14.24
C ASP A 17 11.52 -12.33 -14.34
N THR A 18 10.85 -12.28 -13.19
CA THR A 18 9.40 -12.19 -13.05
C THR A 18 9.08 -11.31 -11.85
N LEU A 19 7.92 -10.68 -11.89
CA LEU A 19 7.35 -10.06 -10.70
C LEU A 19 6.71 -11.18 -9.85
N THR A 20 7.26 -11.42 -8.66
CA THR A 20 6.81 -12.48 -7.73
C THR A 20 5.29 -12.46 -7.56
N THR A 21 4.60 -13.60 -7.65
CA THR A 21 3.13 -13.80 -7.48
C THR A 21 2.19 -13.48 -8.67
N ILE A 22 2.66 -13.15 -9.87
CA ILE A 22 1.76 -12.79 -11.00
C ILE A 22 1.12 -14.01 -11.71
N ASN A 23 0.25 -14.73 -11.00
CA ASN A 23 -0.86 -15.46 -11.62
C ASN A 23 -2.16 -14.66 -11.39
N SER A 24 -2.24 -13.49 -12.02
CA SER A 24 -3.37 -12.57 -11.89
C SER A 24 -4.26 -12.56 -13.13
N HIS A 25 -5.58 -12.49 -12.90
CA HIS A 25 -6.56 -12.27 -13.98
C HIS A 25 -6.49 -10.85 -14.56
N TYR A 26 -5.99 -9.89 -13.79
CA TYR A 26 -6.08 -8.47 -14.11
C TYR A 26 -4.80 -7.88 -14.70
N ILE A 27 -3.65 -8.50 -14.48
CA ILE A 27 -2.35 -8.01 -14.95
C ILE A 27 -1.54 -9.12 -15.58
N GLY A 28 -0.62 -8.74 -16.47
CA GLY A 28 0.42 -9.59 -17.00
C GLY A 28 1.77 -8.89 -16.93
N PHE A 29 2.81 -9.70 -16.87
CA PHE A 29 4.20 -9.28 -16.87
C PHE A 29 4.99 -10.18 -17.80
N GLU A 30 6.03 -9.63 -18.42
CA GLU A 30 6.84 -10.35 -19.38
C GLU A 30 7.83 -11.30 -18.68
N ASP A 31 7.46 -12.58 -18.55
CA ASP A 31 8.21 -13.56 -17.75
C ASP A 31 9.31 -14.35 -18.51
N ARG A 32 9.80 -13.88 -19.67
CA ARG A 32 10.82 -14.62 -20.44
C ARG A 32 12.04 -13.79 -20.77
N ASP A 33 13.20 -14.30 -20.36
CA ASP A 33 14.49 -13.92 -20.92
C ASP A 33 14.64 -14.40 -22.36
N VAL A 34 15.50 -13.71 -23.09
CA VAL A 34 15.83 -14.10 -24.46
C VAL A 34 16.90 -15.18 -24.36
N PHE A 35 16.57 -16.39 -24.77
CA PHE A 35 17.57 -17.43 -24.94
C PHE A 35 18.40 -17.07 -26.18
N ASN A 36 19.59 -16.51 -25.98
CA ASN A 36 20.55 -16.31 -27.07
C ASN A 36 21.35 -17.59 -27.22
N ALA A 37 21.17 -18.28 -28.35
CA ALA A 37 21.85 -19.54 -28.66
C ALA A 37 23.39 -19.43 -28.74
N GLU A 38 23.93 -18.21 -28.80
CA GLU A 38 25.37 -17.95 -29.00
C GLU A 38 26.08 -17.36 -27.76
N ASP A 39 25.38 -16.78 -26.77
CA ASP A 39 26.00 -15.99 -25.67
C ASP A 39 25.52 -16.33 -24.23
N GLY A 40 24.69 -17.35 -24.05
CA GLY A 40 24.16 -17.75 -22.73
C GLY A 40 22.87 -17.01 -22.31
N ASP A 41 22.48 -17.14 -21.05
CA ASP A 41 21.26 -16.54 -20.47
C ASP A 41 21.38 -15.00 -20.44
N GLY A 42 20.64 -14.31 -21.31
CA GLY A 42 20.59 -12.85 -21.36
C GLY A 42 19.41 -12.29 -20.57
N HIS A 43 19.69 -11.69 -19.41
CA HIS A 43 18.66 -10.98 -18.62
C HIS A 43 18.19 -9.70 -19.32
N LYS A 44 16.87 -9.51 -19.48
CA LYS A 44 16.35 -8.22 -19.96
C LYS A 44 16.41 -7.18 -18.84
N SER A 45 17.01 -6.03 -19.12
CA SER A 45 17.02 -4.88 -18.21
C SER A 45 15.66 -4.19 -18.08
N GLU A 46 14.74 -4.49 -18.99
CA GLU A 46 13.41 -3.90 -19.08
C GLU A 46 12.38 -4.96 -19.44
N ARG A 47 11.20 -4.83 -18.82
CA ARG A 47 10.10 -5.79 -18.96
C ARG A 47 8.80 -5.03 -19.22
N LEU A 48 7.91 -5.60 -20.03
CA LEU A 48 6.58 -5.03 -20.21
C LEU A 48 5.62 -5.50 -19.09
N PHE A 49 4.96 -4.55 -18.44
CA PHE A 49 3.80 -4.77 -17.59
C PHE A 49 2.54 -4.29 -18.32
N TRP A 50 1.45 -5.04 -18.22
CA TRP A 50 0.18 -4.62 -18.80
C TRP A 50 -1.02 -5.06 -17.98
N ILE A 51 -2.07 -4.24 -18.00
CA ILE A 51 -3.41 -4.65 -17.59
C ILE A 51 -4.00 -5.63 -18.61
N LYS A 52 -4.49 -6.78 -18.13
CA LYS A 52 -5.28 -7.73 -18.91
C LYS A 52 -6.70 -7.19 -19.06
N ASN A 53 -6.93 -6.50 -20.17
CA ASN A 53 -8.27 -6.13 -20.64
C ASN A 53 -8.46 -6.69 -22.04
N ILE A 54 -9.68 -7.11 -22.37
CA ILE A 54 -10.01 -7.65 -23.69
C ILE A 54 -9.75 -6.63 -24.82
N ASP A 55 -9.66 -5.35 -24.49
CA ASP A 55 -9.53 -4.27 -25.46
C ASP A 55 -8.50 -3.19 -25.07
N SER A 56 -7.30 -3.61 -24.62
CA SER A 56 -6.23 -2.68 -24.19
C SER A 56 -5.83 -1.66 -25.28
N LYS A 57 -5.96 -2.01 -26.57
CA LYS A 57 -5.73 -1.09 -27.70
C LYS A 57 -6.79 0.00 -27.77
N GLN A 58 -8.08 -0.34 -27.72
CA GLN A 58 -9.13 0.68 -27.72
C GLN A 58 -9.12 1.48 -26.42
N MET A 59 -8.73 0.87 -25.30
CA MET A 59 -8.55 1.60 -24.05
C MET A 59 -7.54 2.73 -24.23
N LEU A 60 -6.34 2.44 -24.75
CA LEU A 60 -5.32 3.46 -25.04
C LEU A 60 -5.88 4.57 -25.97
N LEU A 61 -6.57 4.19 -27.04
CA LEU A 61 -7.14 5.15 -28.00
C LEU A 61 -8.21 6.05 -27.39
N LYS A 62 -9.08 5.51 -26.51
CA LYS A 62 -10.20 6.24 -25.92
C LYS A 62 -9.79 7.14 -24.75
N ILE A 63 -8.90 6.66 -23.87
CA ILE A 63 -8.52 7.40 -22.66
C ILE A 63 -7.29 8.29 -22.88
N GLY A 64 -6.51 8.01 -23.94
CA GLY A 64 -5.27 8.69 -24.27
C GLY A 64 -4.07 8.21 -23.43
N GLU A 65 -2.86 8.45 -23.94
CA GLU A 65 -1.61 7.94 -23.38
C GLU A 65 -1.38 8.33 -21.91
N SER A 66 -1.66 9.59 -21.52
CA SER A 66 -1.45 10.06 -20.14
C SER A 66 -2.33 9.33 -19.12
N ASN A 67 -3.60 9.13 -19.45
CA ASN A 67 -4.52 8.41 -18.57
C ASN A 67 -4.25 6.91 -18.58
N PHE A 68 -3.92 6.36 -19.75
CA PHE A 68 -3.55 4.95 -19.86
C PHE A 68 -2.29 4.64 -19.05
N PHE A 69 -1.28 5.50 -19.15
CA PHE A 69 -0.07 5.39 -18.35
C PHE A 69 -0.36 5.46 -16.84
N SER A 70 -1.14 6.45 -16.41
CA SER A 70 -1.56 6.59 -15.00
C SER A 70 -2.34 5.36 -14.52
N LEU A 71 -3.28 4.85 -15.31
CA LEU A 71 -4.06 3.66 -14.97
C LEU A 71 -3.18 2.41 -14.84
N GLN A 72 -2.23 2.22 -15.77
CA GLN A 72 -1.27 1.10 -15.71
C GLN A 72 -0.39 1.19 -14.45
N ARG A 73 0.08 2.39 -14.10
CA ARG A 73 0.84 2.63 -12.85
C ARG A 73 0.02 2.35 -11.61
N VAL A 74 -1.27 2.70 -11.61
CA VAL A 74 -2.19 2.34 -10.52
C VAL A 74 -2.30 0.83 -10.35
N PHE A 75 -2.43 0.06 -11.44
CA PHE A 75 -2.44 -1.41 -11.34
C PHE A 75 -1.08 -1.98 -10.88
N LEU A 76 0.02 -1.39 -11.32
CA LEU A 76 1.35 -1.75 -10.83
C LEU A 76 1.52 -1.43 -9.34
N SER A 77 0.88 -0.36 -8.84
CA SER A 77 0.85 -0.06 -7.41
C SER A 77 0.14 -1.15 -6.60
N TYR A 78 -0.91 -1.76 -7.13
CA TYR A 78 -1.57 -2.89 -6.44
C TYR A 78 -0.64 -4.09 -6.34
N TYR A 79 0.15 -4.34 -7.39
CA TYR A 79 1.20 -5.35 -7.35
C TYR A 79 2.26 -5.06 -6.28
N GLU A 80 2.77 -3.83 -6.23
CA GLU A 80 3.76 -3.39 -5.25
C GLU A 80 3.24 -3.57 -3.82
N ALA A 81 1.99 -3.14 -3.57
CA ALA A 81 1.32 -3.30 -2.28
C ALA A 81 1.09 -4.78 -1.93
N SER A 82 0.67 -5.61 -2.88
CA SER A 82 0.50 -7.05 -2.69
C SER A 82 1.81 -7.71 -2.25
N THR A 83 2.92 -7.36 -2.90
CA THR A 83 4.25 -7.91 -2.59
C THR A 83 4.71 -7.44 -1.21
N LYS A 84 4.55 -6.15 -0.90
CA LYS A 84 4.86 -5.57 0.42
C LYS A 84 4.07 -6.23 1.55
N LEU A 85 2.77 -6.45 1.36
CA LEU A 85 1.90 -7.14 2.33
C LEU A 85 2.29 -8.60 2.51
N GLY A 86 2.61 -9.31 1.42
CA GLY A 86 3.08 -10.69 1.46
C GLY A 86 4.40 -10.84 2.22
N HIS A 87 5.38 -9.98 1.92
CA HIS A 87 6.65 -9.95 2.65
C HIS A 87 6.45 -9.63 4.14
N PHE A 88 5.60 -8.64 4.45
CA PHE A 88 5.30 -8.26 5.82
C PHE A 88 4.70 -9.43 6.60
N TRP A 89 3.71 -10.12 6.02
CA TRP A 89 3.08 -11.29 6.66
C TRP A 89 4.06 -12.45 6.90
N ALA A 90 4.93 -12.72 5.93
CA ALA A 90 5.83 -13.87 5.97
C ALA A 90 7.02 -13.67 6.93
N HIS A 91 7.48 -12.42 7.09
CA HIS A 91 8.79 -12.16 7.70
C HIS A 91 8.81 -11.11 8.80
N GLN A 92 7.80 -10.24 8.88
CA GLN A 92 7.89 -9.03 9.71
C GLN A 92 6.97 -9.05 10.93
N ILE A 93 6.03 -10.00 11.02
CA ILE A 93 5.10 -10.12 12.15
C ILE A 93 5.69 -11.12 13.17
N PRO A 94 6.08 -10.67 14.38
CA PRO A 94 6.48 -11.57 15.45
C PRO A 94 5.39 -12.62 15.76
N GLU A 95 5.81 -13.85 16.02
CA GLU A 95 4.87 -14.96 16.31
C GLU A 95 3.97 -14.66 17.52
N ASN A 96 4.46 -13.94 18.54
CA ASN A 96 3.65 -13.52 19.68
C ASN A 96 2.48 -12.60 19.27
N ILE A 97 2.71 -11.70 18.30
CA ILE A 97 1.67 -10.81 17.77
C ILE A 97 0.71 -11.59 16.87
N LYS A 98 1.24 -12.52 16.06
CA LYS A 98 0.45 -13.33 15.15
C LYS A 98 -0.51 -14.27 15.88
N ASN A 99 -0.08 -14.81 17.02
CA ASN A 99 -0.86 -15.75 17.83
C ASN A 99 -1.79 -15.05 18.85
N ASN A 100 -1.62 -13.75 19.09
CA ASN A 100 -2.45 -12.98 20.01
C ASN A 100 -3.51 -12.15 19.27
N THR A 101 -4.64 -12.78 18.98
CA THR A 101 -5.80 -12.14 18.29
C THR A 101 -6.85 -11.60 19.26
N ASP A 102 -6.71 -11.87 20.57
CA ASP A 102 -7.69 -11.54 21.62
C ASP A 102 -7.46 -10.17 22.26
N HIS A 103 -6.19 -9.79 22.43
CA HIS A 103 -5.81 -8.52 23.03
C HIS A 103 -4.52 -8.02 22.40
N ILE A 104 -4.58 -6.91 21.66
CA ILE A 104 -3.38 -6.26 21.14
C ILE A 104 -3.44 -4.77 21.41
N THR A 105 -2.39 -4.27 22.04
CA THR A 105 -2.18 -2.86 22.35
C THR A 105 -0.91 -2.35 21.68
N MET A 106 -0.82 -1.04 21.47
CA MET A 106 0.44 -0.43 21.02
C MET A 106 1.62 -0.70 21.95
N HIS A 107 1.36 -0.86 23.26
CA HIS A 107 2.42 -1.11 24.21
C HIS A 107 3.02 -2.50 24.03
N GLU A 108 2.18 -3.52 23.81
CA GLU A 108 2.63 -4.88 23.50
C GLU A 108 3.37 -4.91 22.15
N ILE A 109 2.83 -4.26 21.12
CA ILE A 109 3.52 -4.13 19.82
C ILE A 109 4.90 -3.50 20.00
N ALA A 110 5.00 -2.38 20.72
CA ALA A 110 6.26 -1.71 20.95
C ALA A 110 7.28 -2.58 21.69
N GLY A 111 6.84 -3.34 22.70
CA GLY A 111 7.71 -4.25 23.44
C GLY A 111 8.28 -5.37 22.58
N GLU A 112 7.47 -5.95 21.69
CA GLU A 112 7.93 -6.98 20.74
C GLU A 112 8.88 -6.40 19.67
N LEU A 113 8.64 -5.15 19.25
CA LEU A 113 9.46 -4.49 18.22
C LEU A 113 10.80 -3.97 18.73
N ASP A 114 11.01 -3.81 20.03
CA ASP A 114 12.28 -3.32 20.59
C ASP A 114 13.49 -4.20 20.21
N ASN A 115 13.25 -5.47 19.87
CA ASN A 115 14.28 -6.42 19.41
C ASN A 115 14.10 -6.84 17.94
N HIS A 116 13.22 -6.17 17.19
CA HIS A 116 12.84 -6.57 15.83
C HIS A 116 13.14 -5.46 14.82
N ILE A 117 13.89 -5.80 13.78
CA ILE A 117 14.17 -4.89 12.67
C ILE A 117 13.05 -5.03 11.66
N ILE A 118 12.36 -3.92 11.36
CA ILE A 118 11.35 -3.89 10.31
C ILE A 118 11.98 -3.42 9.01
N ASP A 119 11.81 -4.23 7.97
CA ASP A 119 12.22 -3.89 6.62
C ASP A 119 11.06 -3.29 5.79
N LEU A 120 11.34 -2.16 5.14
CA LEU A 120 10.46 -1.52 4.18
C LEU A 120 10.66 -2.16 2.81
N HIS A 121 9.97 -3.27 2.57
CA HIS A 121 10.06 -3.97 1.29
C HIS A 121 9.56 -3.10 0.13
N ASP A 122 10.40 -2.82 -0.87
CA ASP A 122 10.08 -2.13 -2.12
C ASP A 122 10.76 -2.88 -3.28
N SER A 123 9.98 -3.37 -4.24
CA SER A 123 10.51 -4.05 -5.42
C SER A 123 11.15 -3.08 -6.42
N GLY A 124 10.91 -1.78 -6.26
CA GLY A 124 11.35 -0.72 -7.17
C GLY A 124 10.54 -0.65 -8.47
N ALA A 125 9.63 -1.59 -8.74
CA ALA A 125 8.92 -1.69 -10.01
C ALA A 125 8.14 -0.41 -10.32
N LEU A 126 7.39 0.13 -9.34
CA LEU A 126 6.64 1.36 -9.52
C LEU A 126 7.54 2.59 -9.73
N THR A 127 8.70 2.65 -9.06
CA THR A 127 9.68 3.75 -9.18
C THR A 127 10.25 3.87 -10.59
N TYR A 128 10.50 2.74 -11.23
CA TYR A 128 11.15 2.68 -12.54
C TYR A 128 10.18 2.61 -13.73
N ALA A 129 8.87 2.52 -13.48
CA ALA A 129 7.84 2.49 -14.52
C ALA A 129 7.56 3.89 -15.12
N LYS A 130 8.52 4.42 -15.90
CA LYS A 130 8.49 5.79 -16.47
C LYS A 130 8.27 5.84 -17.99
N TYR A 131 8.02 4.70 -18.60
CA TYR A 131 7.81 4.63 -20.05
C TYR A 131 6.56 3.83 -20.37
N ILE A 132 5.85 4.26 -21.41
CA ILE A 132 4.77 3.51 -22.05
C ILE A 132 5.29 2.91 -23.36
N TYR A 133 4.88 1.69 -23.66
CA TYR A 133 5.06 1.08 -24.97
C TYR A 133 3.69 0.92 -25.64
N THR A 134 3.54 1.49 -26.83
CA THR A 134 2.26 1.53 -27.58
C THR A 134 2.16 0.46 -28.66
N GLY A 135 3.12 -0.45 -28.73
CA GLY A 135 3.25 -1.48 -29.77
C GLY A 135 4.15 -1.07 -30.93
N THR A 136 4.39 0.23 -31.08
CA THR A 136 5.27 0.79 -32.11
C THR A 136 6.38 1.64 -31.52
N GLU A 137 6.09 2.40 -30.47
CA GLU A 137 7.06 3.29 -29.83
C GLU A 137 7.13 3.09 -28.32
N LYS A 138 8.31 3.36 -27.77
CA LYS A 138 8.55 3.54 -26.34
C LYS A 138 8.65 5.04 -26.07
N LYS A 139 7.81 5.55 -25.18
CA LYS A 139 7.72 6.98 -24.87
C LYS A 139 7.88 7.23 -23.38
N PHE A 140 8.70 8.22 -23.03
CA PHE A 140 8.83 8.67 -21.65
C PHE A 140 7.56 9.38 -21.19
N MET A 141 7.13 9.08 -19.97
CA MET A 141 5.95 9.68 -19.35
C MET A 141 6.31 10.05 -17.91
N GLU A 142 6.09 11.33 -17.55
CA GLU A 142 6.27 11.78 -16.18
C GLU A 142 5.14 11.22 -15.30
N PRO A 143 5.44 10.55 -14.17
CA PRO A 143 4.42 10.14 -13.21
C PRO A 143 3.57 11.32 -12.74
N ASN A 144 2.27 11.09 -12.59
CA ASN A 144 1.34 12.12 -12.17
C ASN A 144 0.53 11.62 -10.97
N PRO A 145 1.02 11.85 -9.73
CA PRO A 145 0.38 11.32 -8.52
C PRO A 145 -1.08 11.78 -8.36
N PHE A 146 -1.44 12.95 -8.87
CA PHE A 146 -2.81 13.43 -8.85
C PHE A 146 -3.72 12.62 -9.78
N GLN A 147 -3.31 12.41 -11.03
CA GLN A 147 -4.05 11.57 -11.98
C GLN A 147 -4.13 10.12 -11.51
N GLU A 148 -3.02 9.56 -11.02
CA GLU A 148 -2.96 8.22 -10.46
C GLU A 148 -3.94 8.06 -9.27
N TYR A 149 -3.98 9.03 -8.36
CA TYR A 149 -4.93 8.99 -7.23
C TYR A 149 -6.40 9.12 -7.68
N LEU A 150 -6.70 9.94 -8.71
CA LEU A 150 -8.03 10.01 -9.30
C LEU A 150 -8.44 8.66 -9.90
N TRP A 151 -7.53 8.02 -10.65
CA TRP A 151 -7.74 6.68 -11.18
C TRP A 151 -7.97 5.67 -10.06
N ALA A 152 -7.15 5.64 -9.02
CA ALA A 152 -7.32 4.75 -7.87
C ALA A 152 -8.70 4.91 -7.22
N THR A 153 -9.19 6.14 -7.07
CA THR A 153 -10.45 6.40 -6.34
C THR A 153 -11.71 6.35 -7.19
N HIS A 154 -11.60 6.45 -8.52
CA HIS A 154 -12.75 6.57 -9.44
C HIS A 154 -12.57 5.74 -10.72
N THR A 155 -11.87 4.59 -10.66
CA THR A 155 -11.59 3.76 -11.85
C THR A 155 -12.86 3.45 -12.64
N THR A 156 -13.93 3.01 -11.98
CA THR A 156 -15.18 2.61 -12.64
C THR A 156 -15.85 3.77 -13.34
N GLU A 157 -15.99 4.91 -12.66
CA GLU A 157 -16.61 6.13 -13.20
C GLU A 157 -15.81 6.67 -14.38
N LEU A 158 -14.47 6.65 -14.29
CA LEU A 158 -13.59 7.08 -15.36
C LEU A 158 -13.71 6.17 -16.58
N LEU A 159 -13.65 4.84 -16.42
CA LEU A 159 -13.84 3.90 -17.52
C LEU A 159 -15.19 4.11 -18.24
N GLN A 160 -16.26 4.30 -17.47
CA GLN A 160 -17.59 4.60 -18.02
C GLN A 160 -17.61 5.92 -18.80
N SER A 161 -17.00 6.97 -18.26
CA SER A 161 -16.91 8.28 -18.91
C SER A 161 -16.20 8.23 -20.27
N PHE A 162 -15.18 7.37 -20.40
CA PHE A 162 -14.46 7.14 -21.65
C PHE A 162 -15.09 6.05 -22.53
N GLN A 163 -16.23 5.48 -22.13
CA GLN A 163 -16.90 4.39 -22.84
C GLN A 163 -15.97 3.18 -23.06
N VAL A 164 -15.13 2.87 -22.08
CA VAL A 164 -14.27 1.70 -22.06
C VAL A 164 -14.96 0.59 -21.29
N ASN A 165 -14.87 -0.64 -21.79
CA ASN A 165 -15.45 -1.80 -21.12
C ASN A 165 -14.83 -2.00 -19.74
N ALA A 166 -15.69 -2.27 -18.76
CA ALA A 166 -15.25 -2.65 -17.42
C ALA A 166 -14.40 -3.92 -17.48
N PHE A 167 -13.54 -4.10 -16.47
CA PHE A 167 -12.79 -5.34 -16.31
C PHE A 167 -13.73 -6.52 -16.07
N THR A 168 -13.34 -7.69 -16.56
CA THR A 168 -14.04 -8.92 -16.21
C THR A 168 -13.91 -9.18 -14.71
N HIS A 169 -15.00 -9.63 -14.09
CA HIS A 169 -15.03 -9.98 -12.67
C HIS A 169 -14.89 -11.50 -12.55
N PRO A 170 -13.67 -12.05 -12.51
CA PRO A 170 -13.47 -13.48 -12.36
C PRO A 170 -14.10 -13.97 -11.06
N ILE A 171 -14.60 -15.21 -11.10
CA ILE A 171 -14.94 -15.96 -9.90
C ILE A 171 -13.62 -16.37 -9.26
N ILE A 172 -13.39 -15.92 -8.02
CA ILE A 172 -12.17 -16.23 -7.27
C ILE A 172 -12.53 -17.28 -6.24
N GLU A 173 -12.00 -18.48 -6.42
CA GLU A 173 -12.34 -19.65 -5.60
C GLU A 173 -11.74 -19.59 -4.20
N GLU A 174 -10.48 -19.14 -4.09
CA GLU A 174 -9.75 -19.07 -2.83
C GLU A 174 -9.83 -17.68 -2.17
N ARG A 175 -10.09 -17.67 -0.86
CA ARG A 175 -10.42 -16.48 -0.06
C ARG A 175 -9.19 -15.95 0.67
N SER A 176 -8.13 -15.66 -0.06
CA SER A 176 -6.86 -15.22 0.52
C SER A 176 -6.44 -13.88 -0.04
N MET A 177 -6.19 -12.91 0.85
CA MET A 177 -5.62 -11.61 0.47
C MET A 177 -4.20 -11.72 -0.12
N PHE A 178 -3.54 -12.87 0.05
CA PHE A 178 -2.24 -13.16 -0.54
C PHE A 178 -2.35 -13.64 -2.00
N ILE A 179 -3.57 -13.85 -2.50
CA ILE A 179 -3.82 -14.04 -3.92
C ILE A 179 -4.03 -12.67 -4.56
N SER A 180 -3.09 -12.25 -5.41
CA SER A 180 -3.16 -10.95 -6.06
C SER A 180 -4.46 -10.73 -6.84
N SER A 181 -5.04 -11.77 -7.45
CA SER A 181 -6.35 -11.67 -8.09
C SER A 181 -7.47 -11.26 -7.11
N TYR A 182 -7.47 -11.80 -5.88
CA TYR A 182 -8.47 -11.44 -4.86
C TYR A 182 -8.33 -9.99 -4.44
N LEU A 183 -7.09 -9.58 -4.17
CA LEU A 183 -6.77 -8.23 -3.77
C LEU A 183 -7.14 -7.21 -4.85
N PHE A 184 -6.85 -7.51 -6.12
CA PHE A 184 -7.12 -6.61 -7.24
C PHE A 184 -8.61 -6.56 -7.57
N LYS A 185 -9.35 -7.68 -7.41
CA LYS A 185 -10.82 -7.64 -7.45
C LYS A 185 -11.35 -6.68 -6.38
N GLY A 186 -10.83 -6.75 -5.16
CA GLY A 186 -11.16 -5.80 -4.10
C GLY A 186 -10.91 -4.34 -4.50
N ALA A 187 -9.77 -4.05 -5.11
CA ALA A 187 -9.45 -2.71 -5.60
C ALA A 187 -10.43 -2.22 -6.69
N MET A 188 -10.89 -3.10 -7.57
CA MET A 188 -11.84 -2.76 -8.64
C MET A 188 -13.26 -2.54 -8.14
N VAL A 189 -13.68 -3.33 -7.14
CA VAL A 189 -15.05 -3.27 -6.62
C VAL A 189 -15.20 -2.20 -5.54
N LYS A 190 -14.11 -1.85 -4.85
CA LYS A 190 -14.13 -0.94 -3.70
C LYS A 190 -12.99 0.08 -3.74
N LYS A 191 -13.35 1.34 -3.96
CA LYS A 191 -12.41 2.46 -4.06
C LYS A 191 -11.54 2.65 -2.82
N GLU A 192 -12.04 2.33 -1.63
CA GLU A 192 -11.24 2.43 -0.40
C GLU A 192 -10.09 1.42 -0.41
N ILE A 193 -10.30 0.21 -0.92
CA ILE A 193 -9.22 -0.79 -1.08
C ILE A 193 -8.19 -0.28 -2.06
N SER A 194 -8.64 0.17 -3.24
CA SER A 194 -7.76 0.73 -4.25
C SER A 194 -6.90 1.88 -3.73
N ALA A 195 -7.51 2.85 -3.04
CA ALA A 195 -6.79 3.98 -2.47
C ALA A 195 -5.77 3.54 -1.41
N VAL A 196 -6.12 2.60 -0.53
CA VAL A 196 -5.18 2.05 0.47
C VAL A 196 -4.01 1.34 -0.20
N LEU A 197 -4.25 0.51 -1.23
CA LEU A 197 -3.17 -0.18 -1.94
C LEU A 197 -2.24 0.80 -2.67
N TYR A 198 -2.81 1.83 -3.30
CA TYR A 198 -2.03 2.87 -3.96
C TYR A 198 -1.13 3.63 -2.96
N GLU A 199 -1.67 4.02 -1.80
CA GLU A 199 -0.90 4.68 -0.74
C GLU A 199 0.19 3.75 -0.19
N LEU A 200 -0.14 2.47 0.07
CA LEU A 200 0.80 1.45 0.56
C LEU A 200 1.99 1.25 -0.38
N ALA A 201 1.74 1.16 -1.69
CA ALA A 201 2.78 0.99 -2.70
C ALA A 201 3.83 2.10 -2.65
N SER A 202 3.40 3.31 -2.31
CA SER A 202 4.24 4.51 -2.29
C SER A 202 5.03 4.70 -0.98
N LEU A 203 4.95 3.78 -0.02
CA LEU A 203 5.73 3.79 1.22
C LEU A 203 7.12 3.18 1.00
N GLN A 204 8.12 4.00 0.65
CA GLN A 204 9.44 3.50 0.23
C GLN A 204 10.54 3.69 1.27
N SER A 205 10.44 4.73 2.10
CA SER A 205 11.43 5.03 3.13
C SER A 205 10.80 5.77 4.30
N TYR A 206 11.33 5.60 5.49
CA TYR A 206 11.00 6.45 6.65
C TYR A 206 11.42 7.91 6.46
N THR A 207 12.40 8.17 5.60
CA THR A 207 12.94 9.52 5.36
C THR A 207 12.21 10.28 4.25
N GLN A 208 11.25 9.64 3.56
CA GLN A 208 10.48 10.33 2.51
C GLN A 208 9.61 11.43 3.13
N GLY A 209 9.62 12.63 2.53
CA GLY A 209 8.96 13.81 3.11
C GLY A 209 7.43 13.67 3.28
N ASP A 210 6.79 12.72 2.60
CA ASP A 210 5.35 12.47 2.66
C ASP A 210 4.96 11.16 3.39
N PHE A 211 5.91 10.49 4.07
CA PHE A 211 5.68 9.21 4.77
C PHE A 211 4.47 9.28 5.69
N ILE A 212 4.44 10.30 6.54
CA ILE A 212 3.40 10.50 7.53
C ILE A 212 2.06 10.78 6.90
N LYS A 213 2.03 11.57 5.82
CA LYS A 213 0.79 11.85 5.09
C LYS A 213 0.20 10.55 4.53
N LYS A 214 1.01 9.69 3.92
CA LYS A 214 0.58 8.39 3.36
C LYS A 214 0.03 7.46 4.43
N ILE A 215 0.75 7.30 5.55
CA ILE A 215 0.27 6.54 6.72
C ILE A 215 -1.06 7.11 7.24
N SER A 216 -1.17 8.44 7.34
CA SER A 216 -2.39 9.11 7.79
C SER A 216 -3.58 8.82 6.87
N ASN A 217 -3.37 8.92 5.56
CA ASN A 217 -4.39 8.64 4.56
C ASN A 217 -4.90 7.20 4.68
N ILE A 218 -4.00 6.21 4.81
CA ILE A 218 -4.35 4.80 5.00
C ILE A 218 -5.24 4.63 6.24
N LEU A 219 -4.79 5.17 7.39
CA LEU A 219 -5.52 5.06 8.65
C LEU A 219 -6.91 5.72 8.59
N GLU A 220 -7.01 6.89 7.96
CA GLU A 220 -8.29 7.59 7.81
C GLU A 220 -9.27 6.86 6.90
N ILE A 221 -8.80 6.31 5.78
CA ILE A 221 -9.64 5.54 4.86
C ILE A 221 -10.18 4.30 5.56
N ILE A 222 -9.32 3.52 6.21
CA ILE A 222 -9.71 2.31 6.94
C ILE A 222 -10.70 2.64 8.06
N GLU A 223 -10.43 3.66 8.87
CA GLU A 223 -11.32 4.05 9.98
C GLU A 223 -12.71 4.48 9.47
N LYS A 224 -12.77 5.32 8.43
CA LYS A 224 -14.04 5.79 7.86
C LYS A 224 -14.83 4.63 7.26
N ASP A 225 -14.15 3.75 6.51
CA ASP A 225 -14.76 2.59 5.91
C ASP A 225 -15.30 1.60 6.95
N PHE A 226 -14.49 1.27 7.96
CA PHE A 226 -14.88 0.36 9.03
C PHE A 226 -16.07 0.88 9.83
N LYS A 227 -16.08 2.16 10.19
CA LYS A 227 -17.21 2.76 10.91
C LYS A 227 -18.50 2.73 10.09
N ARG A 228 -18.41 3.04 8.80
CA ARG A 228 -19.58 3.06 7.90
C ARG A 228 -20.15 1.66 7.65
N ASN A 229 -19.28 0.66 7.53
CA ASN A 229 -19.65 -0.70 7.13
C ASN A 229 -19.61 -1.72 8.29
N LYS A 230 -19.57 -1.25 9.55
CA LYS A 230 -19.39 -2.10 10.74
C LYS A 230 -20.42 -3.24 10.82
N GLU A 231 -21.70 -2.91 10.63
CA GLU A 231 -22.78 -3.90 10.70
C GLU A 231 -22.66 -4.94 9.58
N GLN A 232 -22.35 -4.51 8.36
CA GLN A 232 -22.13 -5.40 7.24
C GLN A 232 -20.96 -6.36 7.51
N TYR A 233 -19.84 -5.86 8.06
CA TYR A 233 -18.72 -6.73 8.41
C TYR A 233 -19.06 -7.72 9.52
N LEU A 234 -19.86 -7.33 10.51
CA LEU A 234 -20.33 -8.23 11.57
C LEU A 234 -21.28 -9.31 11.02
N GLN A 235 -22.19 -8.93 10.14
CA GLN A 235 -23.17 -9.84 9.53
C GLN A 235 -22.54 -10.83 8.55
N LEU A 236 -21.55 -10.39 7.76
CA LEU A 236 -20.86 -11.25 6.78
C LEU A 236 -19.75 -12.13 7.39
N SER A 237 -19.53 -12.04 8.70
CA SER A 237 -18.50 -12.77 9.44
C SER A 237 -18.83 -14.25 9.71
N ASP A 238 -19.80 -14.85 9.02
CA ASP A 238 -20.16 -16.29 9.11
C ASP A 238 -19.03 -17.27 8.68
N SER A 239 -17.80 -16.79 8.45
CA SER A 239 -16.61 -17.63 8.27
C SER A 239 -15.95 -17.98 9.62
N PRO A 240 -15.25 -19.13 9.74
CA PRO A 240 -14.58 -19.53 10.99
C PRO A 240 -13.61 -18.47 11.56
N GLU A 241 -12.96 -17.67 10.71
CA GLU A 241 -12.03 -16.59 11.11
C GLU A 241 -12.68 -15.20 11.20
N GLY A 242 -13.95 -15.07 10.78
CA GLY A 242 -14.61 -13.78 10.59
C GLY A 242 -14.75 -12.95 11.87
N PRO A 243 -15.25 -13.53 12.98
CA PRO A 243 -15.43 -12.81 14.23
C PRO A 243 -14.10 -12.34 14.84
N GLU A 244 -13.05 -13.15 14.74
CA GLU A 244 -11.72 -12.85 15.30
C GLU A 244 -11.05 -11.71 14.54
N VAL A 245 -11.05 -11.75 13.21
CA VAL A 245 -10.48 -10.69 12.37
C VAL A 245 -11.23 -9.38 12.55
N ASN A 246 -12.57 -9.39 12.62
CA ASN A 246 -13.37 -8.20 12.88
C ASN A 246 -13.01 -7.56 14.22
N ARG A 247 -12.94 -8.36 15.29
CA ARG A 247 -12.55 -7.90 16.61
C ARG A 247 -11.13 -7.32 16.60
N LEU A 248 -10.18 -7.99 15.97
CA LEU A 248 -8.80 -7.53 15.86
C LEU A 248 -8.71 -6.18 15.14
N VAL A 249 -9.41 -6.01 14.01
CA VAL A 249 -9.48 -4.73 13.29
C VAL A 249 -10.06 -3.64 14.18
N ASN A 250 -11.14 -3.93 14.92
CA ASN A 250 -11.74 -2.98 15.85
C ASN A 250 -10.77 -2.58 16.99
N LEU A 251 -10.02 -3.53 17.55
CA LEU A 251 -8.99 -3.26 18.55
C LEU A 251 -7.89 -2.36 17.99
N LEU A 252 -7.32 -2.73 16.83
CA LEU A 252 -6.28 -1.95 16.18
C LEU A 252 -6.74 -0.53 15.81
N ILE A 253 -7.98 -0.36 15.32
CA ILE A 253 -8.57 0.96 15.06
C ILE A 253 -8.65 1.81 16.32
N ASN A 254 -8.98 1.21 17.47
CA ASN A 254 -9.01 1.94 18.74
C ASN A 254 -7.60 2.36 19.19
N GLU A 255 -6.60 1.52 18.97
CA GLU A 255 -5.19 1.82 19.25
C GLU A 255 -4.65 2.95 18.37
N VAL A 256 -5.08 3.05 17.10
CA VAL A 256 -4.72 4.14 16.17
C VAL A 256 -5.77 5.24 16.05
N SER A 257 -6.71 5.31 17.00
CA SER A 257 -7.84 6.23 16.98
C SER A 257 -7.40 7.69 17.08
N LYS A 258 -8.23 8.63 16.61
CA LYS A 258 -7.92 10.07 16.62
C LYS A 258 -7.43 10.61 17.98
N ALA A 259 -7.99 10.13 19.10
CA ALA A 259 -7.56 10.52 20.44
C ALA A 259 -6.15 10.04 20.80
N LYS A 260 -5.73 8.91 20.22
CA LYS A 260 -4.38 8.37 20.33
C LYS A 260 -3.46 8.87 19.21
N ARG A 261 -3.99 9.34 18.07
CA ARG A 261 -3.21 9.90 16.94
C ARG A 261 -2.34 11.09 17.29
N GLN A 262 -2.62 11.82 18.36
CA GLN A 262 -1.68 12.80 18.88
C GLN A 262 -0.32 12.20 19.28
N TYR A 263 -0.26 10.90 19.58
CA TYR A 263 0.96 10.13 19.81
C TYR A 263 1.54 9.57 18.50
N PHE A 264 0.77 9.63 17.40
CA PHE A 264 1.17 9.28 16.03
C PHE A 264 1.54 10.48 15.15
N TYR A 265 1.15 11.70 15.52
CA TYR A 265 1.45 12.94 14.77
C TYR A 265 2.15 13.99 15.64
N GLY A 266 2.31 13.68 16.94
CA GLY A 266 2.85 14.61 17.92
C GLY A 266 4.24 15.11 17.58
N ILE A 267 5.10 14.25 17.01
CA ILE A 267 6.49 14.60 16.65
C ILE A 267 6.58 15.40 15.34
N PHE A 268 5.59 15.29 14.45
CA PHE A 268 5.72 15.75 13.05
C PHE A 268 4.86 16.94 12.70
N ASN A 269 4.13 17.51 13.65
CA ASN A 269 3.50 18.81 13.42
C ASN A 269 4.47 19.94 13.71
N ALA A 270 5.59 19.89 13.01
CA ALA A 270 6.33 21.09 12.72
C ALA A 270 5.64 21.77 11.53
N ALA A 271 4.48 22.38 11.75
CA ALA A 271 3.93 23.31 10.75
C ALA A 271 4.99 24.36 10.36
N ASP A 272 5.90 24.68 11.29
CA ASP A 272 7.02 25.59 11.13
C ASP A 272 8.27 24.99 10.43
N LEU A 273 8.44 23.65 10.34
CA LEU A 273 9.55 23.01 9.58
C LEU A 273 9.10 22.30 8.29
N LEU A 274 7.85 21.82 8.22
CA LEU A 274 7.30 20.99 7.13
C LEU A 274 6.13 21.66 6.37
N GLY A 275 5.73 22.86 6.77
CA GLY A 275 4.76 23.68 6.06
C GLY A 275 3.32 23.13 6.07
N PRO A 276 2.48 23.53 5.09
CA PRO A 276 1.01 23.39 5.12
C PRO A 276 0.46 21.95 5.06
N TYR A 277 1.32 20.93 5.04
CA TYR A 277 0.93 19.51 5.05
C TYR A 277 0.48 19.00 6.42
N SER A 278 0.65 19.81 7.48
CA SER A 278 0.33 19.42 8.85
C SER A 278 -1.07 19.86 9.30
N ARG A 279 -2.12 19.27 8.71
CA ARG A 279 -3.52 19.60 9.04
C ARG A 279 -4.21 18.63 10.02
N HIS A 280 -3.46 17.74 10.67
CA HIS A 280 -4.01 16.74 11.58
C HIS A 280 -3.71 17.03 13.06
N GLY A 281 -4.19 18.17 13.55
CA GLY A 281 -4.56 18.35 14.96
C GLY A 281 -3.46 18.16 16.01
N SER A 282 -2.36 18.89 15.91
CA SER A 282 -1.43 19.09 17.03
C SER A 282 -1.15 20.57 17.27
N ASP A 283 -0.70 20.85 18.49
CA ASP A 283 -0.26 22.16 18.93
C ASP A 283 0.98 22.63 18.13
N GLU A 284 1.10 23.93 17.91
CA GLU A 284 2.23 24.60 17.26
C GLU A 284 3.54 24.34 18.02
N ILE A 285 4.68 24.22 17.33
CA ILE A 285 5.97 24.07 18.01
C ILE A 285 6.36 25.42 18.60
N GLN A 286 6.05 25.60 19.88
CA GLN A 286 6.32 26.86 20.57
C GLN A 286 7.82 27.10 20.80
N LYS A 287 8.62 26.02 20.92
CA LYS A 287 10.06 26.09 21.21
C LYS A 287 10.76 24.78 20.87
N ILE A 288 12.08 24.84 20.63
CA ILE A 288 12.98 23.67 20.62
C ILE A 288 14.07 23.93 21.66
N ASN A 289 14.18 23.05 22.66
CA ASN A 289 15.12 23.18 23.78
C ASN A 289 16.42 22.39 23.57
N GLY A 290 16.49 21.51 22.57
CA GLY A 290 17.65 20.69 22.26
C GLY A 290 17.26 19.35 21.62
N ILE A 291 18.25 18.47 21.46
CA ILE A 291 18.06 17.09 20.99
C ILE A 291 18.09 16.16 22.22
N ASN A 292 17.20 15.17 22.24
CA ASN A 292 17.15 14.16 23.26
C ASN A 292 18.33 13.19 23.11
N THR A 293 19.26 13.22 24.06
CA THR A 293 20.47 12.38 24.08
C THR A 293 20.28 11.07 24.85
N LYS A 294 19.09 10.82 25.41
CA LYS A 294 18.81 9.57 26.12
C LYS A 294 18.59 8.44 25.11
N THR A 295 19.16 7.28 25.41
CA THR A 295 18.97 6.03 24.66
C THR A 295 17.95 5.15 25.36
N ASN A 296 17.43 4.14 24.65
CA ASN A 296 16.48 3.14 25.19
C ASN A 296 15.19 3.72 25.77
N LEU A 297 14.71 4.85 25.24
CA LEU A 297 13.42 5.39 25.65
C LEU A 297 12.27 4.54 25.08
N SER A 298 11.17 4.44 25.82
CA SER A 298 9.90 3.98 25.27
C SER A 298 9.34 5.02 24.29
N TYR A 299 8.49 4.59 23.35
CA TYR A 299 7.84 5.54 22.42
C TYR A 299 7.03 6.62 23.17
N THR A 300 6.41 6.26 24.30
CA THR A 300 5.67 7.20 25.14
C THR A 300 6.59 8.24 25.78
N GLN A 301 7.77 7.85 26.24
CA GLN A 301 8.77 8.77 26.80
C GLN A 301 9.32 9.71 25.72
N ILE A 302 9.61 9.19 24.51
CA ILE A 302 10.06 10.02 23.37
C ILE A 302 9.03 11.11 23.08
N LEU A 303 7.75 10.74 23.01
CA LEU A 303 6.65 11.67 22.72
C LEU A 303 6.43 12.68 23.85
N ASP A 304 6.54 12.25 25.10
CA ASP A 304 6.42 13.13 26.25
C ASP A 304 7.59 14.12 26.33
N ASP A 305 8.82 13.68 26.08
CA ASP A 305 10.00 14.55 26.03
C ASP A 305 9.88 15.56 24.88
N TRP A 306 9.32 15.15 23.74
CA TRP A 306 9.01 16.07 22.65
C TRP A 306 7.95 17.11 23.06
N LYS A 307 6.77 16.67 23.52
CA LYS A 307 5.63 17.57 23.79
C LYS A 307 5.80 18.45 25.02
N LYS A 308 6.33 17.89 26.11
CA LYS A 308 6.39 18.56 27.42
C LYS A 308 7.72 19.29 27.61
N ASN A 309 8.80 18.73 27.08
CA ASN A 309 10.16 19.25 27.28
C ASN A 309 10.73 19.94 26.03
N ASN A 310 10.02 19.90 24.89
CA ASN A 310 10.47 20.48 23.62
C ASN A 310 11.83 19.93 23.15
N LEU A 311 12.10 18.65 23.41
CA LEU A 311 13.34 17.98 23.01
C LEU A 311 13.13 17.18 21.73
N LEU A 312 13.82 17.55 20.65
CA LEU A 312 13.83 16.81 19.39
C LEU A 312 14.27 15.36 19.63
N PRO A 313 13.55 14.34 19.13
CA PRO A 313 14.07 12.97 19.15
C PRO A 313 15.40 12.87 18.39
N SER A 314 16.28 11.98 18.84
CA SER A 314 17.43 11.53 18.05
C SER A 314 16.96 10.62 16.89
N ASP A 315 17.84 10.34 15.92
CA ASP A 315 17.54 9.45 14.80
C ASP A 315 17.08 8.06 15.26
N GLU A 316 17.72 7.49 16.28
CA GLU A 316 17.32 6.22 16.88
C GLU A 316 15.89 6.28 17.46
N ASN A 317 15.58 7.36 18.18
CA ASN A 317 14.25 7.58 18.76
C ASN A 317 13.19 7.79 17.65
N PHE A 318 13.54 8.47 16.57
CA PHE A 318 12.69 8.62 15.39
C PHE A 318 12.38 7.29 14.72
N MET A 319 13.41 6.49 14.45
CA MET A 319 13.29 5.18 13.83
C MET A 319 12.43 4.24 14.67
N LYS A 320 12.62 4.24 15.99
CA LYS A 320 11.79 3.46 16.92
C LYS A 320 10.31 3.81 16.80
N VAL A 321 9.98 5.11 16.78
CA VAL A 321 8.61 5.58 16.64
C VAL A 321 8.02 5.23 15.26
N PHE A 322 8.79 5.41 14.19
CA PHE A 322 8.37 5.07 12.83
C PHE A 322 8.13 3.59 12.60
N ASN A 323 8.97 2.73 13.17
CA ASN A 323 8.79 1.28 13.12
C ASN A 323 7.45 0.87 13.73
N ILE A 324 7.11 1.40 14.91
CA ILE A 324 5.84 1.11 15.59
C ILE A 324 4.66 1.58 14.72
N TRP A 325 4.74 2.78 14.14
CA TRP A 325 3.66 3.34 13.32
C TRP A 325 3.45 2.58 12.03
N TYR A 326 4.54 2.29 11.32
CA TYR A 326 4.50 1.48 10.12
C TYR A 326 3.93 0.11 10.43
N PHE A 327 4.50 -0.60 11.40
CA PHE A 327 4.03 -1.93 11.79
C PHE A 327 2.54 -1.94 12.08
N THR A 328 2.07 -1.06 12.96
CA THR A 328 0.68 -1.02 13.40
C THR A 328 -0.24 -0.69 12.22
N THR A 329 0.16 0.21 11.33
CA THR A 329 -0.62 0.60 10.15
C THR A 329 -0.70 -0.53 9.13
N ILE A 330 0.43 -1.16 8.80
CA ILE A 330 0.46 -2.28 7.84
C ILE A 330 -0.29 -3.49 8.41
N TYR A 331 -0.13 -3.79 9.71
CA TYR A 331 -0.85 -4.88 10.37
C TYR A 331 -2.36 -4.64 10.41
N LEU A 332 -2.80 -3.39 10.64
CA LEU A 332 -4.19 -3.01 10.51
C LEU A 332 -4.69 -3.13 9.07
N ALA A 333 -3.96 -2.60 8.09
CA ALA A 333 -4.34 -2.68 6.68
C ALA A 333 -4.48 -4.13 6.21
N LEU A 334 -3.54 -5.00 6.60
CA LEU A 334 -3.56 -6.43 6.32
C LEU A 334 -4.84 -7.08 6.87
N ASN A 335 -5.14 -6.89 8.16
CA ASN A 335 -6.32 -7.50 8.76
C ASN A 335 -7.63 -6.88 8.26
N TRP A 336 -7.63 -5.57 7.94
CA TRP A 336 -8.77 -4.92 7.30
C TRP A 336 -9.05 -5.51 5.92
N LEU A 337 -8.04 -5.78 5.09
CA LEU A 337 -8.21 -6.40 3.77
C LEU A 337 -8.77 -7.84 3.84
N ARG A 338 -8.64 -8.53 4.98
CA ARG A 338 -9.24 -9.84 5.24
C ARG A 338 -10.74 -9.79 5.55
N LEU A 339 -11.29 -8.60 5.82
CA LEU A 339 -12.73 -8.44 6.05
C LEU A 339 -13.53 -8.71 4.76
N PRO A 340 -14.81 -9.12 4.86
CA PRO A 340 -15.66 -9.40 3.72
C PRO A 340 -16.14 -8.11 3.04
N HIS A 341 -15.29 -7.51 2.21
CA HIS A 341 -15.52 -6.22 1.54
C HIS A 341 -16.54 -6.24 0.40
N PHE A 342 -16.73 -7.38 -0.24
CA PHE A 342 -17.57 -7.55 -1.42
C PHE A 342 -18.12 -8.98 -1.50
N ASP A 343 -19.25 -9.15 -2.19
CA ASP A 343 -19.77 -10.48 -2.53
C ASP A 343 -18.83 -11.16 -3.54
N ARG A 344 -18.56 -12.44 -3.37
CA ARG A 344 -17.62 -13.21 -4.20
C ARG A 344 -18.22 -13.56 -5.56
N ARG A 345 -19.55 -13.62 -5.65
CA ARG A 345 -20.31 -14.06 -6.83
C ARG A 345 -20.61 -12.93 -7.81
N LEU A 346 -20.37 -11.69 -7.39
CA LEU A 346 -20.39 -10.46 -8.19
C LEU A 346 -18.95 -9.97 -8.35
#